data_AF-A0A2N5KP96-F1
#
_entry.id   AF-A0A2N5KP96-F1
#
_cell.length_a   1.000
_cell.length_b   1.000
_cell.length_c   1.000
_cell.angle_alpha   90.00
_cell.angle_beta   90.00
_cell.angle_gamma   90.00
#
_symmetry.space_group_name_H-M   'P 1'
#
loop_
_entity.id
_entity.type
_entity.pdbx_description
1 polymer ?
#
loop_
_entity_poly.entity_id
_entity_poly.type
_entity_poly.pdbx_seq_one_letter_code
_entity_poly.pdbx_strand_id
1 'polypeptide(L)'
;MERDDSRPISGDKLYQQRARRALPLLVGYAHARRWVYYSQLASQLGMPNPRNLNYVLGSIGQTLVALSEKWGEEIPAIQCLVLSKRKRLPGAGIGWLIGEQDGHVKLLPGVQQELVVAGRNRVYEYRKWPVVLETLGLSKDYSGLIGGAITFRGGGESERHKKLKEYVSEHPAILHLPPKTEKGTTEFGLPSGDRLDVLFKNGDGWHAAEVKSAISNEADITRGMFQCVKYRAVMEGYQALEKRPRSARVVLVLEGSLPPGLENMKQLLNVEVIDGVRPR
;
A
#
# COMPACT_ATOMS: atom_id res chain seq x y z
N MET A 1 -11.70 -19.65 -26.55
CA MET A 1 -12.88 -19.67 -25.66
C MET A 1 -12.40 -19.18 -24.29
N GLU A 2 -12.69 -17.99 -23.76
CA GLU A 2 -13.32 -16.74 -24.21
C GLU A 2 -12.24 -15.65 -24.07
N ARG A 3 -12.10 -14.72 -25.02
CA ARG A 3 -11.43 -13.45 -24.70
C ARG A 3 -12.28 -12.82 -23.61
N ASP A 4 -11.70 -12.38 -22.51
CA ASP A 4 -12.44 -11.71 -21.44
C ASP A 4 -13.22 -10.53 -22.06
N ASP A 5 -14.55 -10.69 -22.16
CA ASP A 5 -15.54 -9.89 -22.92
C ASP A 5 -15.67 -8.44 -22.43
N SER A 6 -14.76 -8.05 -21.53
CA SER A 6 -14.53 -6.66 -21.16
C SER A 6 -14.30 -5.80 -22.41
N ARG A 7 -14.59 -4.51 -22.29
CA ARG A 7 -14.35 -3.50 -23.32
C ARG A 7 -13.39 -2.47 -22.76
N PRO A 8 -12.72 -1.65 -23.59
CA PRO A 8 -11.84 -0.58 -23.11
C PRO A 8 -12.51 0.37 -22.10
N ILE A 9 -11.70 1.14 -21.38
CA ILE A 9 -12.08 1.93 -20.21
C ILE A 9 -13.08 3.07 -20.49
N SER A 10 -13.37 3.40 -21.76
CA SER A 10 -14.13 4.58 -22.16
C SER A 10 -15.66 4.46 -22.04
N GLY A 11 -16.22 3.26 -21.83
CA GLY A 11 -17.67 3.09 -21.74
C GLY A 11 -18.27 3.33 -20.35
N ASP A 12 -19.60 3.16 -20.25
CA ASP A 12 -20.37 3.52 -19.05
C ASP A 12 -20.72 2.34 -18.13
N LYS A 13 -20.32 1.11 -18.48
CA LYS A 13 -20.59 -0.06 -17.62
C LYS A 13 -19.87 0.09 -16.29
N LEU A 14 -20.45 -0.47 -15.23
CA LEU A 14 -19.93 -0.36 -13.86
C LEU A 14 -18.46 -0.79 -13.72
N TYR A 15 -18.02 -1.83 -14.45
CA TYR A 15 -16.62 -2.25 -14.41
C TYR A 15 -15.67 -1.25 -15.11
N GLN A 16 -16.14 -0.50 -16.11
CA GLN A 16 -15.38 0.55 -16.80
C GLN A 16 -15.24 1.78 -15.91
N GLN A 17 -16.32 2.16 -15.22
CA GLN A 17 -16.28 3.21 -14.17
C GLN A 17 -15.29 2.85 -13.06
N ARG A 18 -15.30 1.58 -12.62
CA ARG A 18 -14.32 1.07 -11.64
C ARG A 18 -12.90 1.01 -12.21
N ALA A 19 -12.73 0.70 -13.49
CA ALA A 19 -11.43 0.72 -14.16
C ALA A 19 -10.82 2.13 -14.15
N ARG A 20 -11.63 3.17 -14.41
CA ARG A 20 -11.20 4.58 -14.30
C ARG A 20 -10.72 4.95 -12.90
N ARG A 21 -11.32 4.38 -11.86
CA ARG A 21 -10.87 4.55 -10.46
C ARG A 21 -9.66 3.69 -10.11
N ALA A 22 -9.54 2.50 -10.70
CA ALA A 22 -8.51 1.51 -10.36
C ALA A 22 -7.16 1.81 -11.03
N LEU A 23 -7.15 2.28 -12.28
CA LEU A 23 -5.91 2.52 -13.01
C LEU A 23 -4.99 3.55 -12.31
N PRO A 24 -5.47 4.72 -11.84
CA PRO A 24 -4.65 5.64 -11.05
C PRO A 24 -4.09 5.03 -9.76
N LEU A 25 -4.85 4.16 -9.09
CA LEU A 25 -4.37 3.46 -7.88
C LEU A 25 -3.23 2.50 -8.24
N LEU A 26 -3.39 1.72 -9.31
CA LEU A 26 -2.37 0.79 -9.80
C LEU A 26 -1.10 1.52 -10.26
N VAL A 27 -1.23 2.69 -10.89
CA VAL A 27 -0.08 3.55 -11.21
C VAL A 27 0.63 4.03 -9.94
N GLY A 28 -0.13 4.38 -8.89
CA GLY A 28 0.43 4.66 -7.57
C GLY A 28 1.24 3.48 -7.02
N TYR A 29 0.71 2.26 -7.12
CA TYR A 29 1.44 1.04 -6.73
C TYR A 29 2.70 0.81 -7.58
N ALA A 30 2.64 1.09 -8.88
CA ALA A 30 3.79 1.00 -9.78
C ALA A 30 4.93 1.92 -9.33
N HIS A 31 4.63 3.19 -9.05
CA HIS A 31 5.62 4.16 -8.56
C HIS A 31 6.14 3.83 -7.15
N ALA A 32 5.28 3.31 -6.28
CA ALA A 32 5.69 2.81 -4.97
C ALA A 32 6.54 1.53 -5.05
N ARG A 33 6.66 0.90 -6.24
CA ARG A 33 7.27 -0.42 -6.47
C ARG A 33 6.63 -1.52 -5.63
N ARG A 34 5.30 -1.48 -5.54
CA ARG A 34 4.47 -2.37 -4.71
C ARG A 34 3.43 -3.11 -5.56
N TRP A 35 2.94 -4.20 -5.00
CA TRP A 35 1.79 -4.94 -5.52
C TRP A 35 0.65 -4.87 -4.50
N VAL A 36 -0.56 -5.25 -4.93
CA VAL A 36 -1.78 -5.24 -4.12
C VAL A 36 -2.52 -6.58 -4.25
N TYR A 37 -3.19 -7.04 -3.20
CA TYR A 37 -4.05 -8.22 -3.30
C TYR A 37 -5.39 -7.89 -3.98
N TYR A 38 -5.97 -8.85 -4.71
CA TYR A 38 -7.33 -8.73 -5.29
C TYR A 38 -8.36 -8.22 -4.29
N SER A 39 -8.41 -8.83 -3.09
CA SER A 39 -9.34 -8.43 -2.02
C SER A 39 -9.10 -7.01 -1.53
N GLN A 40 -7.85 -6.54 -1.54
CA GLN A 40 -7.52 -5.19 -1.08
C GLN A 40 -7.94 -4.17 -2.13
N LEU A 41 -7.57 -4.37 -3.39
CA LEU A 41 -7.96 -3.49 -4.49
C LEU A 41 -9.49 -3.43 -4.65
N ALA A 42 -10.18 -4.57 -4.50
CA ALA A 42 -11.64 -4.61 -4.47
C ALA A 42 -12.23 -3.75 -3.34
N SER A 43 -11.68 -3.87 -2.12
CA SER A 43 -12.09 -3.04 -0.98
C SER A 43 -11.90 -1.54 -1.25
N GLN A 44 -10.73 -1.15 -1.79
CA GLN A 44 -10.41 0.23 -2.16
C GLN A 44 -11.38 0.83 -3.21
N LEU A 45 -11.94 -0.03 -4.06
CA LEU A 45 -12.93 0.34 -5.07
C LEU A 45 -14.36 0.32 -4.54
N GLY A 46 -14.59 -0.09 -3.28
CA GLY A 46 -15.91 -0.30 -2.69
C GLY A 46 -16.66 -1.46 -3.35
N MET A 47 -15.95 -2.51 -3.75
CA MET A 47 -16.53 -3.68 -4.42
C MET A 47 -16.91 -4.75 -3.40
N PRO A 48 -18.18 -5.20 -3.37
CA PRO A 48 -18.63 -6.23 -2.41
C PRO A 48 -18.06 -7.61 -2.74
N ASN A 49 -17.87 -7.92 -4.03
CA ASN A 49 -17.34 -9.21 -4.47
C ASN A 49 -16.01 -9.01 -5.23
N PRO A 50 -14.86 -9.39 -4.63
CA PRO A 50 -13.56 -9.30 -5.28
C PRO A 50 -13.42 -10.11 -6.57
N ARG A 51 -14.27 -11.12 -6.81
CA ARG A 51 -14.22 -11.91 -8.06
C ARG A 51 -14.50 -11.07 -9.29
N ASN A 52 -15.38 -10.06 -9.18
CA ASN A 52 -15.75 -9.18 -10.29
C ASN A 52 -14.63 -8.20 -10.69
N LEU A 53 -13.50 -8.22 -9.97
CA LEU A 53 -12.33 -7.42 -10.31
C LEU A 53 -11.69 -7.88 -11.62
N ASN A 54 -11.93 -9.12 -12.06
CA ASN A 54 -11.49 -9.62 -13.37
C ASN A 54 -11.94 -8.69 -14.52
N TYR A 55 -13.22 -8.31 -14.59
CA TYR A 55 -13.73 -7.42 -15.64
C TYR A 55 -13.11 -6.02 -15.60
N VAL A 56 -12.82 -5.52 -14.40
CA VAL A 56 -12.14 -4.23 -14.19
C VAL A 56 -10.72 -4.31 -14.75
N LEU A 57 -9.98 -5.37 -14.41
CA LEU A 57 -8.60 -5.59 -14.87
C LEU A 57 -8.52 -5.92 -16.37
N GLY A 58 -9.51 -6.63 -16.92
CA GLY A 58 -9.65 -6.88 -18.35
C GLY A 58 -9.86 -5.58 -19.13
N SER A 59 -10.75 -4.70 -18.64
CA SER A 59 -10.99 -3.39 -19.23
C SER A 59 -9.73 -2.50 -19.25
N ILE A 60 -8.97 -2.50 -18.15
CA ILE A 60 -7.66 -1.83 -18.09
C ILE A 60 -6.71 -2.43 -19.13
N GLY A 61 -6.62 -3.76 -19.20
CA GLY A 61 -5.72 -4.45 -20.13
C GLY A 61 -5.97 -4.10 -21.59
N GLN A 62 -7.23 -4.19 -22.03
CA GLN A 62 -7.59 -3.83 -23.39
C GLN A 62 -7.31 -2.36 -23.70
N THR A 63 -7.47 -1.48 -22.71
CA THR A 63 -7.14 -0.06 -22.86
C THR A 63 -5.65 0.14 -23.07
N LEU A 64 -4.81 -0.53 -22.28
CA LEU A 64 -3.35 -0.42 -22.40
C LEU A 64 -2.86 -1.04 -23.71
N VAL A 65 -3.46 -2.15 -24.16
CA VAL A 65 -3.16 -2.75 -25.47
C VAL A 65 -3.52 -1.78 -26.61
N ALA A 66 -4.72 -1.19 -26.60
CA ALA A 66 -5.12 -0.23 -27.62
C ALA A 66 -4.23 1.04 -27.64
N LEU A 67 -3.82 1.52 -26.46
CA LEU A 67 -2.86 2.63 -26.37
C LEU A 67 -1.48 2.22 -26.88
N SER A 68 -1.02 1.01 -26.57
CA SER A 68 0.25 0.46 -27.03
C SER A 68 0.31 0.39 -28.56
N GLU A 69 -0.75 -0.11 -29.20
CA GLU A 69 -0.92 -0.12 -30.66
C GLU A 69 -0.91 1.28 -31.25
N LYS A 70 -1.66 2.21 -30.65
CA LYS A 70 -1.72 3.61 -31.09
C LYS A 70 -0.37 4.34 -30.99
N TRP A 71 0.43 4.02 -29.98
CA TRP A 71 1.72 4.68 -29.72
C TRP A 71 2.90 4.00 -30.42
N GLY A 72 2.72 2.77 -30.94
CA GLY A 72 3.82 1.96 -31.45
C GLY A 72 4.84 1.60 -30.37
N GLU A 73 4.42 1.52 -29.11
CA GLU A 73 5.28 1.25 -27.95
C GLU A 73 4.60 0.27 -26.99
N GLU A 74 5.32 -0.73 -26.50
CA GLU A 74 4.80 -1.67 -25.49
C GLU A 74 4.48 -0.93 -24.18
N ILE A 75 3.20 -0.92 -23.79
CA ILE A 75 2.78 -0.50 -22.45
C ILE A 75 2.64 -1.76 -21.60
N PRO A 76 3.46 -1.93 -20.53
CA PRO A 76 3.44 -3.15 -19.76
C PRO A 76 2.12 -3.30 -19.01
N ALA A 77 1.69 -4.54 -18.83
CA ALA A 77 0.43 -4.82 -18.18
C ALA A 77 0.46 -4.59 -16.68
N ILE A 78 -0.08 -3.45 -16.28
CA ILE A 78 -0.13 -3.01 -14.88
C ILE A 78 -0.88 -3.99 -13.97
N GLN A 79 -1.71 -4.89 -14.53
CA GLN A 79 -2.42 -5.93 -13.80
C GLN A 79 -1.47 -6.98 -13.18
N CYS A 80 -0.21 -7.06 -13.62
CA CYS A 80 0.83 -7.86 -12.96
C CYS A 80 1.04 -7.46 -11.48
N LEU A 81 0.62 -6.26 -11.09
CA LEU A 81 0.65 -5.80 -9.70
C LEU A 81 -0.46 -6.39 -8.82
N VAL A 82 -1.45 -7.10 -9.38
CA VAL A 82 -2.59 -7.60 -8.62
C VAL A 82 -2.47 -9.11 -8.36
N LEU A 83 -2.28 -9.49 -7.10
CA LEU A 83 -1.98 -10.86 -6.71
C LEU A 83 -3.10 -11.53 -5.91
N SER A 84 -3.24 -12.84 -6.07
CA SER A 84 -4.10 -13.65 -5.20
C SER A 84 -3.38 -13.96 -3.89
N LYS A 85 -4.10 -13.89 -2.75
CA LYS A 85 -3.54 -14.27 -1.44
C LYS A 85 -3.04 -15.71 -1.39
N ARG A 86 -3.76 -16.63 -2.07
CA ARG A 86 -3.49 -18.08 -2.02
C ARG A 86 -2.27 -18.50 -2.85
N LYS A 87 -2.18 -18.03 -4.10
CA LYS A 87 -1.13 -18.48 -5.04
C LYS A 87 0.02 -17.48 -5.18
N ARG A 88 -0.14 -16.24 -4.71
CA ARG A 88 0.76 -15.10 -5.00
C ARG A 88 1.01 -14.89 -6.50
N LEU A 89 0.09 -15.39 -7.32
CA LEU A 89 0.04 -15.22 -8.77
C LEU A 89 -1.15 -14.33 -9.14
N PRO A 90 -1.08 -13.65 -10.30
CA PRO A 90 -2.22 -13.07 -11.01
C PRO A 90 -3.44 -14.00 -11.01
N GLY A 91 -4.65 -13.44 -10.87
CA GLY A 91 -5.90 -14.20 -10.80
C GLY A 91 -6.42 -14.62 -12.17
N ALA A 92 -7.54 -15.36 -12.19
CA ALA A 92 -8.24 -15.70 -13.42
C ALA A 92 -8.66 -14.42 -14.18
N GLY A 93 -8.46 -14.37 -15.50
CA GLY A 93 -8.71 -13.21 -16.36
C GLY A 93 -7.46 -12.44 -16.83
N ILE A 94 -6.31 -12.72 -16.23
CA ILE A 94 -5.00 -12.16 -16.63
C ILE A 94 -3.96 -13.25 -16.94
N GLY A 95 -4.40 -14.49 -17.19
CA GLY A 95 -3.55 -15.61 -17.61
C GLY A 95 -2.95 -15.43 -19.00
N TRP A 96 -3.70 -14.81 -19.92
CA TRP A 96 -3.22 -14.47 -21.27
C TRP A 96 -1.99 -13.54 -21.27
N LEU A 97 -1.79 -12.81 -20.18
CA LEU A 97 -0.69 -11.87 -19.99
C LEU A 97 0.64 -12.52 -19.61
N ILE A 98 0.59 -13.75 -19.11
CA ILE A 98 1.77 -14.57 -18.76
C ILE A 98 1.97 -15.72 -19.76
N GLY A 99 1.42 -15.60 -20.97
CA GLY A 99 1.61 -16.60 -22.03
C GLY A 99 0.65 -17.79 -22.00
N GLU A 100 -0.43 -17.76 -21.20
CA GLU A 100 -1.50 -18.79 -21.29
C GLU A 100 -2.44 -18.55 -22.50
N GLN A 101 -1.91 -18.07 -23.64
CA GLN A 101 -2.75 -17.60 -24.74
C GLN A 101 -3.52 -18.73 -25.46
N ASP A 102 -3.01 -19.96 -25.49
CA ASP A 102 -3.61 -20.98 -26.34
C ASP A 102 -3.62 -22.37 -25.69
N GLY A 103 -4.34 -22.56 -24.57
CA GLY A 103 -4.91 -23.85 -24.14
C GLY A 103 -4.02 -25.11 -24.03
N HIS A 104 -2.71 -25.05 -24.34
CA HIS A 104 -1.92 -26.22 -24.70
C HIS A 104 -0.63 -26.38 -23.89
N VAL A 105 -0.24 -25.40 -23.06
CA VAL A 105 0.86 -25.59 -22.10
C VAL A 105 0.55 -24.90 -20.79
N LYS A 106 0.20 -25.69 -19.77
CA LYS A 106 0.17 -25.20 -18.40
C LYS A 106 1.62 -25.02 -17.93
N LEU A 107 2.08 -23.78 -17.91
CA LEU A 107 3.42 -23.44 -17.44
C LEU A 107 3.67 -24.01 -16.04
N LEU A 108 4.90 -24.46 -15.79
CA LEU A 108 5.31 -24.90 -14.47
C LEU A 108 5.16 -23.74 -13.46
N PRO A 109 4.76 -24.00 -12.20
CA PRO A 109 4.53 -22.95 -11.21
C PRO A 109 5.73 -21.99 -11.01
N GLY A 110 6.96 -22.51 -11.08
CA GLY A 110 8.18 -21.70 -10.98
C GLY A 110 8.32 -20.70 -12.15
N VAL A 111 8.09 -21.17 -13.38
CA VAL A 111 8.12 -20.34 -14.60
C VAL A 111 7.02 -19.27 -14.56
N GLN A 112 5.82 -19.63 -14.08
CA GLN A 112 4.74 -18.65 -13.89
C GLN A 112 5.16 -17.55 -12.90
N GLN A 113 5.81 -17.92 -11.80
CA GLN A 113 6.27 -16.96 -10.80
C GLN A 113 7.36 -16.02 -11.37
N GLU A 114 8.30 -16.54 -12.16
CA GLU A 114 9.34 -15.75 -12.82
C GLU A 114 8.77 -14.76 -13.83
N LEU A 115 7.83 -15.19 -14.68
CA LEU A 115 7.16 -14.31 -15.64
C LEU A 115 6.39 -13.18 -14.95
N VAL A 116 5.75 -13.48 -13.82
CA VAL A 116 5.06 -12.46 -13.01
C VAL A 116 6.05 -11.47 -12.40
N VAL A 117 7.20 -11.95 -11.89
CA VAL A 117 8.27 -11.07 -11.38
C VAL A 117 8.79 -10.16 -12.50
N ALA A 118 9.10 -10.72 -13.67
CA ALA A 118 9.57 -9.96 -14.82
C ALA A 118 8.53 -8.94 -15.31
N GLY A 119 7.26 -9.32 -15.39
CA GLY A 119 6.16 -8.41 -15.75
C GLY A 119 6.01 -7.26 -14.76
N ARG A 120 6.09 -7.53 -13.46
CA ARG A 120 6.09 -6.46 -12.44
C ARG A 120 7.28 -5.52 -12.56
N ASN A 121 8.48 -6.05 -12.82
CA ASN A 121 9.66 -5.20 -13.01
C ASN A 121 9.49 -4.25 -14.19
N ARG A 122 8.96 -4.75 -15.33
CA ARG A 122 8.59 -3.90 -16.48
C ARG A 122 7.61 -2.80 -16.09
N VAL A 123 6.57 -3.14 -15.33
CA VAL A 123 5.61 -2.16 -14.81
C VAL A 123 6.28 -1.09 -13.93
N TYR A 124 7.19 -1.49 -13.04
CA TYR A 124 7.89 -0.56 -12.16
C TYR A 124 8.90 0.34 -12.88
N GLU A 125 9.43 -0.12 -14.02
CA GLU A 125 10.43 0.60 -14.82
C GLU A 125 9.80 1.51 -15.88
N TYR A 126 8.53 1.29 -16.22
CA TYR A 126 7.82 2.09 -17.20
C TYR A 126 7.59 3.53 -16.73
N ARG A 127 8.31 4.47 -17.34
CA ARG A 127 8.33 5.88 -16.90
C ARG A 127 7.14 6.70 -17.39
N LYS A 128 6.40 6.23 -18.41
CA LYS A 128 5.32 6.99 -19.06
C LYS A 128 3.95 6.78 -18.42
N TRP A 129 3.86 6.18 -17.22
CA TRP A 129 2.59 6.08 -16.50
C TRP A 129 1.86 7.42 -16.32
N PRO A 130 2.52 8.56 -16.02
CA PRO A 130 1.85 9.85 -15.97
C PRO A 130 1.20 10.24 -17.31
N VAL A 131 1.89 9.99 -18.43
CA VAL A 131 1.38 10.26 -19.78
C VAL A 131 0.18 9.37 -20.12
N VAL A 132 0.21 8.09 -19.68
CA VAL A 132 -0.94 7.18 -19.82
C VAL A 132 -2.16 7.73 -19.08
N LEU A 133 -1.99 8.17 -17.83
CA LEU A 133 -3.09 8.74 -17.04
C LEU A 133 -3.62 10.04 -17.66
N GLU A 134 -2.73 10.94 -18.07
CA GLU A 134 -3.08 12.20 -18.75
C GLU A 134 -3.87 11.95 -20.04
N THR A 135 -3.39 11.02 -20.88
CA THR A 135 -4.05 10.65 -22.15
C THR A 135 -5.47 10.12 -21.94
N LEU A 136 -5.70 9.44 -20.81
CA LEU A 136 -7.01 8.89 -20.46
C LEU A 136 -7.87 9.87 -19.64
N GLY A 137 -7.36 11.07 -19.33
CA GLY A 137 -8.04 12.03 -18.46
C GLY A 137 -8.25 11.53 -17.03
N LEU A 138 -7.34 10.69 -16.53
CA LEU A 138 -7.44 10.06 -15.22
C LEU A 138 -6.42 10.64 -14.25
N SER A 139 -6.81 10.76 -12.99
CA SER A 139 -5.90 11.16 -11.92
C SER A 139 -6.36 10.61 -10.58
N LYS A 140 -5.44 10.58 -9.61
CA LYS A 140 -5.76 10.39 -8.20
C LYS A 140 -5.04 11.47 -7.41
N ASP A 141 -5.82 12.41 -6.89
CA ASP A 141 -5.26 13.54 -6.16
C ASP A 141 -5.14 13.23 -4.65
N TYR A 142 -3.96 13.50 -4.11
CA TYR A 142 -3.64 13.45 -2.69
C TYR A 142 -3.22 14.83 -2.15
N SER A 143 -3.25 15.87 -2.98
CA SER A 143 -2.76 17.22 -2.65
C SER A 143 -3.40 17.80 -1.39
N GLY A 144 -4.71 17.62 -1.21
CA GLY A 144 -5.42 18.09 -0.02
C GLY A 144 -4.95 17.40 1.27
N LEU A 145 -4.76 16.07 1.23
CA LEU A 145 -4.26 15.30 2.38
C LEU A 145 -2.81 15.69 2.72
N ILE A 146 -1.96 15.80 1.69
CA ILE A 146 -0.56 16.19 1.85
C ILE A 146 -0.44 17.62 2.37
N GLY A 147 -1.17 18.57 1.77
CA GLY A 147 -1.21 19.97 2.18
C GLY A 147 -1.73 20.14 3.61
N GLY A 148 -2.77 19.40 3.99
CA GLY A 148 -3.26 19.33 5.36
C GLY A 148 -2.19 18.85 6.33
N ALA A 149 -1.47 17.78 6.00
CA ALA A 149 -0.39 17.26 6.84
C ALA A 149 0.82 18.22 6.96
N ILE A 150 1.19 18.92 5.88
CA ILE A 150 2.28 19.92 5.87
C ILE A 150 1.93 21.13 6.77
N THR A 151 0.70 21.62 6.65
CA THR A 151 0.24 22.82 7.37
C THR A 151 -0.21 22.52 8.80
N PHE A 152 -0.37 21.24 9.15
CA PHE A 152 -0.79 20.83 10.48
C PHE A 152 0.15 21.39 11.55
N ARG A 153 -0.44 22.11 12.52
CA ARG A 153 0.24 22.61 13.72
C ARG A 153 -0.36 21.88 14.91
N GLY A 154 0.44 21.03 15.56
CA GLY A 154 0.03 20.39 16.82
C GLY A 154 0.05 21.39 17.98
N GLY A 155 -0.91 21.28 18.89
CA GLY A 155 -0.94 22.03 20.15
C GLY A 155 -0.34 21.20 21.28
N GLY A 156 0.98 21.05 21.31
CA GLY A 156 1.69 20.25 22.33
C GLY A 156 1.25 18.78 22.40
N GLU A 157 1.84 18.02 23.34
CA GLU A 157 1.34 16.69 23.67
C GLU A 157 0.09 16.82 24.55
N SER A 158 -1.02 16.17 24.16
CA SER A 158 -2.23 16.12 24.98
C SER A 158 -2.17 14.98 26.01
N GLU A 159 -2.92 15.11 27.10
CA GLU A 159 -3.09 14.03 28.09
C GLU A 159 -3.59 12.72 27.47
N ARG A 160 -4.44 12.79 26.43
CA ARG A 160 -4.90 11.60 25.71
C ARG A 160 -3.78 10.93 24.93
N HIS A 161 -2.96 11.72 24.23
CA HIS A 161 -1.80 11.21 23.53
C HIS A 161 -0.83 10.53 24.50
N LYS A 162 -0.54 11.18 25.62
CA LYS A 162 0.33 10.66 26.68
C LYS A 162 -0.19 9.32 27.24
N LYS A 163 -1.47 9.26 27.61
CA LYS A 163 -2.11 8.01 28.10
C LYS A 163 -2.06 6.89 27.08
N LEU A 164 -2.30 7.18 25.80
CA LEU A 164 -2.22 6.19 24.73
C LEU A 164 -0.78 5.69 24.56
N LYS A 165 0.20 6.59 24.57
CA LYS A 165 1.62 6.27 24.47
C LYS A 165 2.09 5.38 25.62
N GLU A 166 1.75 5.75 26.86
CA GLU A 166 2.03 4.95 28.06
C GLU A 166 1.34 3.58 28.00
N TYR A 167 0.06 3.53 27.63
CA TYR A 167 -0.65 2.27 27.49
C TYR A 167 0.00 1.37 26.43
N VAL A 168 0.34 1.90 25.26
CA VAL A 168 1.00 1.13 24.21
C VAL A 168 2.35 0.60 24.69
N SER A 169 3.18 1.41 25.35
CA SER A 169 4.50 0.99 25.83
C SER A 169 4.44 -0.17 26.84
N GLU A 170 3.38 -0.27 27.62
CA GLU A 170 3.17 -1.37 28.56
C GLU A 170 2.59 -2.63 27.95
N HIS A 171 2.06 -2.56 26.71
CA HIS A 171 1.33 -3.65 26.07
C HIS A 171 1.91 -4.04 24.69
N PRO A 172 3.08 -4.70 24.63
CA PRO A 172 3.71 -5.14 23.37
C PRO A 172 2.80 -5.98 22.46
N ALA A 173 1.83 -6.69 23.05
CA ALA A 173 0.86 -7.51 22.34
C ALA A 173 -0.02 -6.71 21.36
N ILE A 174 -0.21 -5.40 21.56
CA ILE A 174 -0.93 -4.52 20.62
C ILE A 174 -0.24 -4.54 19.26
N LEU A 175 1.10 -4.55 19.22
CA LEU A 175 1.89 -4.63 17.99
C LEU A 175 2.06 -6.09 17.51
N HIS A 176 1.34 -7.04 18.09
CA HIS A 176 1.48 -8.48 17.87
C HIS A 176 2.89 -9.01 18.19
N LEU A 177 3.56 -8.41 19.17
CA LEU A 177 4.87 -8.87 19.63
C LEU A 177 4.73 -10.07 20.58
N PRO A 178 5.76 -10.95 20.67
CA PRO A 178 5.72 -12.11 21.55
C PRO A 178 5.42 -11.75 23.02
N PRO A 179 4.74 -12.62 23.79
CA PRO A 179 4.39 -12.33 25.18
C PRO A 179 5.57 -12.04 26.12
N LYS A 180 6.78 -12.47 25.76
CA LYS A 180 8.01 -12.23 26.52
C LYS A 180 8.72 -10.92 26.16
N THR A 181 8.19 -10.13 25.24
CA THR A 181 8.77 -8.83 24.89
C THR A 181 8.67 -7.87 26.07
N GLU A 182 9.77 -7.21 26.40
CA GLU A 182 9.83 -6.22 27.46
C GLU A 182 8.97 -4.98 27.15
N LYS A 183 8.69 -4.17 28.18
CA LYS A 183 8.00 -2.89 28.01
C LYS A 183 8.79 -1.98 27.06
N GLY A 184 8.05 -1.21 26.27
CA GLY A 184 8.61 -0.26 25.31
C GLY A 184 9.22 0.95 25.99
N THR A 185 10.27 1.51 25.38
CA THR A 185 10.84 2.80 25.77
C THR A 185 10.06 3.91 25.09
N THR A 186 9.48 4.84 25.86
CA THR A 186 8.81 6.02 25.31
C THR A 186 9.81 7.13 25.00
N GLU A 187 9.47 8.03 24.06
CA GLU A 187 10.29 9.21 23.72
C GLU A 187 11.72 8.85 23.28
N PHE A 188 11.88 7.71 22.60
CA PHE A 188 13.19 7.23 22.18
C PHE A 188 13.79 8.15 21.12
N GLY A 189 14.95 8.74 21.43
CA GLY A 189 15.66 9.66 20.53
C GLY A 189 16.27 8.95 19.32
N LEU A 190 16.06 9.53 18.14
CA LEU A 190 16.70 9.12 16.88
C LEU A 190 17.88 10.04 16.53
N PRO A 191 18.88 9.54 15.77
CA PRO A 191 19.97 10.37 15.26
C PRO A 191 19.54 11.54 14.36
N SER A 192 18.31 11.53 13.83
CA SER A 192 17.74 12.68 13.09
C SER A 192 17.35 13.87 13.99
N GLY A 193 17.40 13.70 15.32
CA GLY A 193 16.90 14.67 16.30
C GLY A 193 15.42 14.50 16.67
N ASP A 194 14.70 13.61 15.97
CA ASP A 194 13.32 13.26 16.31
C ASP A 194 13.24 12.30 17.52
N ARG A 195 12.03 12.14 18.06
CA ARG A 195 11.71 11.14 19.07
C ARG A 195 10.57 10.24 18.59
N LEU A 196 10.72 8.93 18.82
CA LEU A 196 9.67 7.95 18.65
C LEU A 196 8.73 7.99 19.86
N ASP A 197 7.42 7.82 19.65
CA ASP A 197 6.48 7.73 20.78
C ASP A 197 6.78 6.51 21.64
N VAL A 198 6.95 5.34 21.02
CA VAL A 198 7.30 4.08 21.69
C VAL A 198 8.25 3.25 20.83
N LEU A 199 9.29 2.67 21.43
CA LEU A 199 10.17 1.68 20.81
C LEU A 199 10.25 0.40 21.65
N PHE A 200 10.00 -0.74 21.02
CA PHE A 200 10.30 -2.08 21.55
C PHE A 200 11.52 -2.66 20.84
N LYS A 201 12.42 -3.26 21.61
CA LYS A 201 13.54 -4.04 21.09
C LYS A 201 13.32 -5.51 21.41
N ASN A 202 13.34 -6.38 20.41
CA ASN A 202 13.19 -7.81 20.57
C ASN A 202 14.22 -8.54 19.70
N GLY A 203 15.32 -8.99 20.32
CA GLY A 203 16.51 -9.45 19.59
C GLY A 203 17.05 -8.34 18.67
N ASP A 204 17.22 -8.65 17.39
CA ASP A 204 17.63 -7.68 16.37
C ASP A 204 16.48 -6.82 15.83
N GLY A 205 15.22 -7.17 16.14
CA GLY A 205 14.05 -6.46 15.65
C GLY A 205 13.73 -5.22 16.46
N TRP A 206 13.67 -4.06 15.80
CA TRP A 206 13.20 -2.80 16.39
C TRP A 206 11.77 -2.54 15.91
N HIS A 207 10.85 -2.37 16.86
CA HIS A 207 9.44 -2.21 16.59
C HIS A 207 8.97 -0.92 17.24
N ALA A 208 8.68 0.10 16.46
CA ALA A 208 8.19 1.38 16.96
C ALA A 208 6.68 1.52 16.76
N ALA A 209 6.05 2.24 17.67
CA ALA A 209 4.69 2.75 17.50
C ALA A 209 4.73 4.28 17.40
N GLU A 210 4.09 4.82 16.38
CA GLU A 210 3.62 6.22 16.36
C GLU A 210 2.17 6.20 16.80
N VAL A 211 1.78 7.00 17.79
CA VAL A 211 0.42 6.97 18.33
C VAL A 211 -0.37 8.21 17.90
N LYS A 212 -1.66 8.03 17.63
CA LYS A 212 -2.60 9.13 17.42
C LYS A 212 -3.87 8.87 18.22
N SER A 213 -4.15 9.80 19.13
CA SER A 213 -5.34 9.74 19.99
C SER A 213 -6.64 9.98 19.21
N ALA A 214 -7.79 9.78 19.85
CA ALA A 214 -9.10 9.93 19.23
C ALA A 214 -9.44 11.37 18.80
N ILE A 215 -8.64 12.36 19.24
CA ILE A 215 -8.78 13.77 18.81
C ILE A 215 -7.98 14.10 17.55
N SER A 216 -7.13 13.17 17.07
CA SER A 216 -6.33 13.37 15.86
C SER A 216 -7.24 13.37 14.63
N ASN A 217 -7.21 14.47 13.88
CA ASN A 217 -7.96 14.62 12.64
C ASN A 217 -7.22 13.95 11.46
N GLU A 218 -7.83 13.97 10.28
CA GLU A 218 -7.27 13.33 9.08
C GLU A 218 -5.88 13.87 8.69
N ALA A 219 -5.62 15.16 8.91
CA ALA A 219 -4.33 15.78 8.66
C ALA A 219 -3.24 15.26 9.62
N ASP A 220 -3.55 15.12 10.92
CA ASP A 220 -2.61 14.56 11.90
C ASP A 220 -2.37 13.06 11.69
N ILE A 221 -3.39 12.30 11.30
CA ILE A 221 -3.23 10.87 10.95
C ILE A 221 -2.36 10.73 9.70
N THR A 222 -2.60 11.56 8.68
CA THR A 222 -1.76 11.60 7.47
C THR A 222 -0.31 11.94 7.82
N ARG A 223 -0.10 12.94 8.69
CA ARG A 223 1.22 13.27 9.22
C ARG A 223 1.85 12.07 9.93
N GLY A 224 1.08 11.35 10.76
CA GLY A 224 1.49 10.12 11.43
C GLY A 224 1.98 9.04 10.46
N MET A 225 1.30 8.85 9.31
CA MET A 225 1.77 7.90 8.29
C MET A 225 3.14 8.29 7.72
N PHE A 226 3.37 9.57 7.43
CA PHE A 226 4.67 10.06 6.98
C PHE A 226 5.74 9.98 8.09
N GLN A 227 5.37 10.17 9.35
CA GLN A 227 6.25 9.93 10.49
C GLN A 227 6.68 8.46 10.54
N CYS A 228 5.76 7.50 10.35
CA CYS A 228 6.14 6.08 10.27
C CYS A 228 7.13 5.78 9.14
N VAL A 229 6.95 6.39 7.96
CA VAL A 229 7.89 6.25 6.83
C VAL A 229 9.26 6.80 7.20
N LYS A 230 9.30 8.02 7.75
CA LYS A 230 10.53 8.69 8.20
C LYS A 230 11.26 7.85 9.24
N TYR A 231 10.56 7.42 10.28
CA TYR A 231 11.14 6.69 11.39
C TYR A 231 11.67 5.33 10.99
N ARG A 232 10.96 4.59 10.12
CA ARG A 232 11.48 3.32 9.60
C ARG A 232 12.82 3.54 8.90
N ALA A 233 12.90 4.51 7.99
CA ALA A 233 14.12 4.79 7.24
C ALA A 233 15.29 5.22 8.15
N VAL A 234 15.02 6.08 9.14
CA VAL A 234 16.04 6.55 10.10
C VAL A 234 16.50 5.40 11.00
N MET A 235 15.58 4.56 11.48
CA MET A 235 15.90 3.39 12.29
C MET A 235 16.74 2.37 11.52
N GLU A 236 16.40 2.08 10.26
CA GLU A 236 17.21 1.17 9.41
C GLU A 236 18.62 1.73 9.16
N GLY A 237 18.74 3.05 8.97
CA GLY A 237 20.03 3.72 8.88
C GLY A 237 20.83 3.61 10.18
N TYR A 238 20.17 3.80 11.32
CA TYR A 238 20.78 3.67 12.64
C TYR A 238 21.25 2.22 12.88
N GLN A 239 20.40 1.22 12.65
CA GLN A 239 20.77 -0.19 12.77
C GLN A 239 21.98 -0.55 11.88
N ALA A 240 22.07 0.02 10.68
CA ALA A 240 23.21 -0.21 9.79
C ALA A 240 24.53 0.29 10.39
N LEU A 241 24.53 1.45 11.07
CA LEU A 241 25.73 1.96 11.75
C LEU A 241 26.08 1.14 13.00
N GLU A 242 25.08 0.56 13.67
CA GLU A 242 25.30 -0.41 14.76
C GLU A 242 25.71 -1.81 14.27
N LYS A 243 25.89 -2.00 12.95
CA LYS A 243 26.18 -3.30 12.31
C LYS A 243 25.14 -4.37 12.63
N ARG A 244 23.88 -3.96 12.79
CA ARG A 244 22.73 -4.84 12.99
C ARG A 244 21.96 -5.05 11.68
N PRO A 245 21.19 -6.14 11.55
CA PRO A 245 20.22 -6.29 10.47
C PRO A 245 19.25 -5.09 10.44
N ARG A 246 18.87 -4.64 9.24
CA ARG A 246 17.86 -3.59 9.01
C ARG A 246 16.45 -4.14 9.24
N SER A 247 16.17 -4.48 10.49
CA SER A 247 14.92 -5.08 10.94
C SER A 247 14.13 -4.05 11.74
N ALA A 248 13.66 -3.01 11.05
CA ALA A 248 12.83 -1.97 11.65
C ALA A 248 11.38 -2.09 11.15
N ARG A 249 10.44 -2.11 12.09
CA ARG A 249 9.00 -2.05 11.84
C ARG A 249 8.44 -0.85 12.58
N VAL A 250 7.64 -0.03 11.90
CA VAL A 250 6.95 1.10 12.52
C VAL A 250 5.46 0.97 12.21
N VAL A 251 4.66 1.02 13.27
CA VAL A 251 3.20 0.86 13.21
C VAL A 251 2.55 2.16 13.65
N LEU A 252 1.56 2.64 12.90
CA LEU A 252 0.68 3.72 13.33
C LEU A 252 -0.43 3.14 14.19
N VAL A 253 -0.47 3.52 15.46
CA VAL A 253 -1.48 3.08 16.42
C VAL A 253 -2.51 4.19 16.61
N LEU A 254 -3.78 3.89 16.35
CA LEU A 254 -4.88 4.84 16.46
C LEU A 254 -5.80 4.45 17.63
N GLU A 255 -6.17 5.42 18.46
CA GLU A 255 -7.25 5.23 19.43
C GLU A 255 -8.63 5.18 18.73
N GLY A 256 -8.82 6.02 17.70
CA GLY A 256 -9.97 5.97 16.81
C GLY A 256 -9.80 4.93 15.69
N SER A 257 -10.79 4.86 14.79
CA SER A 257 -10.71 4.05 13.56
C SER A 257 -9.99 4.81 12.44
N LEU A 258 -9.30 4.08 11.56
CA LEU A 258 -8.69 4.67 10.38
C LEU A 258 -9.78 5.22 9.43
N PRO A 259 -9.73 6.52 9.04
CA PRO A 259 -10.66 7.05 8.07
C PRO A 259 -10.60 6.29 6.73
N PRO A 260 -11.75 5.89 6.13
CA PRO A 260 -11.76 5.13 4.87
C PRO A 260 -11.00 5.82 3.72
N GLY A 261 -10.97 7.17 3.71
CA GLY A 261 -10.23 7.95 2.72
C GLY A 261 -8.71 7.70 2.73
N LEU A 262 -8.16 7.26 3.86
CA LEU A 262 -6.72 7.04 4.06
C LEU A 262 -6.26 5.61 3.76
N GLU A 263 -7.17 4.66 3.52
CA GLU A 263 -6.78 3.26 3.29
C GLU A 263 -5.88 3.10 2.05
N ASN A 264 -6.13 3.87 0.98
CA ASN A 264 -5.25 3.86 -0.20
C ASN A 264 -3.85 4.38 0.12
N MET A 265 -3.77 5.48 0.86
CA MET A 265 -2.50 6.11 1.22
C MET A 265 -1.67 5.19 2.12
N LYS A 266 -2.29 4.57 3.13
CA LYS A 266 -1.68 3.55 3.98
C LYS A 266 -0.97 2.45 3.18
N GLN A 267 -1.66 1.91 2.16
CA GLN A 267 -1.11 0.82 1.35
C GLN A 267 0.04 1.28 0.45
N LEU A 268 -0.05 2.48 -0.12
CA LEU A 268 1.00 3.08 -0.96
C LEU A 268 2.26 3.40 -0.14
N LEU A 269 2.09 3.98 1.04
CA LEU A 269 3.20 4.33 1.94
C LEU A 269 3.80 3.11 2.67
N ASN A 270 3.19 1.93 2.54
CA ASN A 270 3.57 0.73 3.29
C ASN A 270 3.57 0.96 4.80
N VAL A 271 2.52 1.60 5.31
CA VAL A 271 2.35 1.85 6.75
C VAL A 271 1.39 0.82 7.31
N GLU A 272 1.81 0.13 8.36
CA GLU A 272 0.92 -0.72 9.13
C GLU A 272 0.10 0.17 10.07
N VAL A 273 -1.21 -0.11 10.17
CA VAL A 273 -2.10 0.64 11.06
C VAL A 273 -2.85 -0.35 11.93
N ILE A 274 -2.86 -0.10 13.23
CA ILE A 274 -3.68 -0.81 14.23
C ILE A 274 -4.58 0.25 14.85
N ASP A 275 -5.89 0.12 14.67
CA ASP A 275 -6.87 1.13 15.05
C ASP A 275 -7.87 0.61 16.10
N GLY A 276 -8.57 1.53 16.75
CA GLY A 276 -9.52 1.21 17.84
C GLY A 276 -8.84 0.77 19.15
N VAL A 277 -7.58 1.14 19.37
CA VAL A 277 -6.86 0.83 20.61
C VAL A 277 -7.37 1.68 21.76
N ARG A 278 -7.80 1.06 22.86
CA ARG A 278 -8.35 1.78 24.00
C ARG A 278 -7.46 1.63 25.23
N PRO A 279 -6.80 2.71 25.69
CA PRO A 279 -6.21 2.75 27.02
C PRO A 279 -7.30 2.46 28.05
N ARG A 280 -7.06 1.49 28.93
CA ARG A 280 -7.98 1.20 30.05
C ARG A 280 -7.75 2.16 31.19
#